data_AF-A0A834DU39-F1
#
_entry.id   AF-A0A834DU39-F1
#
_cell.length_a   1.000
_cell.length_b   1.000
_cell.length_c   1.000
_cell.angle_alpha   90.00
_cell.angle_beta   90.00
_cell.angle_gamma   90.00
#
_symmetry.space_group_name_H-M   'P 1'
#
loop_
_entity.id
_entity.type
_entity.pdbx_description
1 polymer ?
#
loop_
_entity_poly.entity_id
_entity_poly.type
_entity_poly.pdbx_seq_one_letter_code
_entity_poly.pdbx_strand_id
1 'polypeptide(L)'
;MKSRQEMKNPVSNKKRKKEARAAFRRTLEKEAQGVDPEIAVPKFQQRKGESDGAYVQRMEQEAQHVLFLSRNRAAPRPEAQAAPKEKSERKKAFQRRRLDRVRQRREEKAVEKLEQELLRDTVKFGEVALQPPELTAKPRTRVSMGQPGRKSLILGALLSPGRAPQPPASSMARQRILVEERARAVQAYRVMKTLQRERREARSARRPPEKQPGTSL
;
A
#
# COMPACT_ATOMS: atom_id res chain seq x y z
N MET A 1 -4.30 -31.95 33.14
CA MET A 1 -5.53 -32.70 32.80
C MET A 1 -6.66 -31.71 32.55
N LYS A 2 -7.42 -31.82 31.45
CA LYS A 2 -8.53 -30.90 31.13
C LYS A 2 -9.76 -31.21 32.00
N SER A 3 -10.54 -30.18 32.34
CA SER A 3 -11.72 -30.34 33.22
C SER A 3 -12.81 -31.21 32.55
N ARG A 4 -13.57 -32.00 33.35
CA ARG A 4 -14.70 -32.82 32.86
C ARG A 4 -15.75 -32.00 32.10
N GLN A 5 -15.89 -30.71 32.40
CA GLN A 5 -16.79 -29.80 31.67
C GLN A 5 -16.26 -29.44 30.28
N GLU A 6 -14.94 -29.26 30.13
CA GLU A 6 -14.30 -28.98 28.84
C GLU A 6 -14.31 -30.17 27.89
N MET A 7 -14.41 -31.39 28.44
CA MET A 7 -14.56 -32.64 27.70
C MET A 7 -15.98 -32.82 27.13
N LYS A 8 -17.00 -32.22 27.76
CA LYS A 8 -18.41 -32.28 27.30
C LYS A 8 -18.69 -31.37 26.10
N ASN A 9 -17.94 -30.27 25.95
CA ASN A 9 -18.10 -29.31 24.85
C ASN A 9 -16.79 -29.19 24.07
N PRO A 10 -16.55 -30.03 23.04
CA PRO A 10 -15.36 -29.93 22.21
C PRO A 10 -15.44 -28.67 21.33
N VAL A 11 -15.04 -27.54 21.90
CA VAL A 11 -14.94 -26.28 21.14
C VAL A 11 -13.78 -26.41 20.16
N SER A 12 -14.04 -26.22 18.87
CA SER A 12 -13.00 -26.35 17.84
C SER A 12 -11.80 -25.44 18.16
N ASN A 13 -10.57 -25.91 17.90
CA ASN A 13 -9.34 -25.14 18.19
C ASN A 13 -9.37 -23.72 17.59
N LYS A 14 -10.09 -23.55 16.47
CA LYS A 14 -10.32 -22.26 15.80
C LYS A 14 -11.20 -21.31 16.63
N LYS A 15 -12.25 -21.81 17.28
CA LYS A 15 -13.12 -21.04 18.18
C LYS A 15 -12.38 -20.64 19.47
N ARG A 16 -11.66 -21.57 20.11
CA ARG A 16 -10.82 -21.28 21.29
C ARG A 16 -9.79 -20.18 21.03
N LYS A 17 -9.09 -20.26 19.90
CA LYS A 17 -8.10 -19.24 19.51
C LYS A 17 -8.76 -17.88 19.23
N LYS A 18 -9.99 -17.85 18.71
CA LYS A 18 -10.75 -16.62 18.46
C LYS A 18 -11.21 -15.99 19.77
N GLU A 19 -11.72 -16.80 20.70
CA GLU A 19 -12.15 -16.36 22.03
C GLU A 19 -10.98 -15.86 22.86
N ALA A 20 -9.85 -16.57 22.88
CA ALA A 20 -8.64 -16.12 23.56
C ALA A 20 -8.13 -14.77 23.01
N ARG A 21 -8.14 -14.60 21.66
CA ARG A 21 -7.81 -13.32 21.03
C ARG A 21 -8.81 -12.21 21.38
N ALA A 22 -10.09 -12.54 21.50
CA ALA A 22 -11.12 -11.57 21.88
C ALA A 22 -11.00 -11.17 23.35
N ALA A 23 -10.73 -12.12 24.24
CA ALA A 23 -10.46 -11.85 25.65
C ALA A 23 -9.22 -10.97 25.83
N PHE A 24 -8.13 -11.29 25.12
CA PHE A 24 -6.91 -10.49 25.14
C PHE A 24 -7.11 -9.07 24.58
N ARG A 25 -7.94 -8.91 23.55
CA ARG A 25 -8.33 -7.58 23.07
C ARG A 25 -9.15 -6.81 24.10
N ARG A 26 -10.10 -7.48 24.77
CA ARG A 26 -10.91 -6.86 25.83
C ARG A 26 -10.07 -6.42 27.02
N THR A 27 -9.05 -7.17 27.42
CA THR A 27 -8.14 -6.75 28.50
C THR A 27 -7.26 -5.58 28.05
N LEU A 28 -6.69 -5.64 26.84
CA LEU A 28 -5.93 -4.52 26.28
C LEU A 28 -6.76 -3.26 26.07
N GLU A 29 -8.04 -3.38 25.70
CA GLU A 29 -8.95 -2.26 25.54
C GLU A 29 -9.28 -1.63 26.90
N LYS A 30 -9.48 -2.45 27.95
CA LYS A 30 -9.66 -1.96 29.33
C LYS A 30 -8.41 -1.23 29.84
N GLU A 31 -7.22 -1.77 29.59
CA GLU A 31 -5.95 -1.12 29.93
C GLU A 31 -5.69 0.14 29.10
N ALA A 32 -6.04 0.13 27.80
CA ALA A 32 -5.84 1.26 26.90
C ALA A 32 -6.84 2.40 27.11
N GLN A 33 -8.03 2.11 27.65
CA GLN A 33 -8.99 3.11 28.07
C GLN A 33 -8.51 3.89 29.30
N GLY A 34 -7.49 3.40 30.02
CA GLY A 34 -6.95 4.09 31.21
C GLY A 34 -7.98 4.29 32.32
N VAL A 35 -9.13 3.62 32.22
CA VAL A 35 -10.16 3.62 33.23
C VAL A 35 -9.72 2.57 34.23
N ASP A 36 -8.89 2.98 35.18
CA ASP A 36 -8.78 2.25 36.43
C ASP A 36 -10.22 2.02 36.90
N PRO A 37 -10.65 0.76 37.09
CA PRO A 37 -12.02 0.50 37.50
C PRO A 37 -12.31 1.37 38.72
N GLU A 38 -13.37 2.18 38.63
CA GLU A 38 -13.82 3.02 39.73
C GLU A 38 -13.84 2.17 41.01
N ILE A 39 -13.22 2.66 42.10
CA ILE A 39 -13.04 1.82 43.29
C ILE A 39 -14.47 1.52 43.76
N ALA A 40 -14.86 0.26 43.71
CA ALA A 40 -16.18 -0.15 44.12
C ALA A 40 -16.29 0.10 45.63
N VAL A 41 -17.13 1.06 46.00
CA VAL A 41 -17.37 1.40 47.40
C VAL A 41 -18.18 0.27 48.05
N PRO A 42 -17.62 -0.46 49.03
CA PRO A 42 -18.34 -1.53 49.72
C PRO A 42 -19.56 -1.00 50.45
N LYS A 43 -20.63 -1.79 50.50
CA LYS A 43 -21.81 -1.49 51.30
C LYS A 43 -21.65 -2.11 52.69
N PHE A 44 -21.45 -1.27 53.71
CA PHE A 44 -21.27 -1.71 55.10
C PHE A 44 -22.62 -2.02 55.73
N GLN A 45 -23.11 -3.23 55.50
CA GLN A 45 -24.27 -3.80 56.17
C GLN A 45 -23.89 -5.14 56.80
N GLN A 46 -24.38 -5.38 58.02
CA GLN A 46 -24.22 -6.68 58.68
C GLN A 46 -24.92 -7.77 57.87
N ARG A 47 -24.23 -8.90 57.69
CA ARG A 47 -24.80 -10.05 56.99
C ARG A 47 -25.67 -10.87 57.94
N LYS A 48 -26.64 -11.61 57.38
CA LYS A 48 -27.46 -12.54 58.17
C LYS A 48 -26.56 -13.60 58.81
N GLY A 49 -26.52 -13.67 60.15
CA GLY A 49 -25.71 -14.61 60.92
C GLY A 49 -24.25 -14.18 61.15
N GLU A 50 -23.88 -12.95 60.83
CA GLU A 50 -22.59 -12.36 61.19
C GLU A 50 -22.65 -11.85 62.64
N SER A 51 -21.64 -12.17 63.45
CA SER A 51 -21.51 -11.57 64.79
C SER A 51 -20.97 -10.15 64.68
N ASP A 52 -21.25 -9.31 65.68
CA ASP A 52 -20.82 -7.91 65.66
C ASP A 52 -19.30 -7.76 65.51
N GLY A 53 -18.52 -8.61 66.18
CA GLY A 53 -17.06 -8.60 66.06
C GLY A 53 -16.56 -8.97 64.65
N ALA A 54 -17.18 -9.96 64.01
CA ALA A 54 -16.83 -10.34 62.64
C ALA A 54 -17.19 -9.23 61.64
N TYR A 55 -18.31 -8.54 61.86
CA TYR A 55 -18.71 -7.38 61.07
C TYR A 55 -17.69 -6.23 61.16
N VAL A 56 -17.25 -5.88 62.37
CA VAL A 56 -16.27 -4.80 62.56
C VAL A 56 -14.95 -5.14 61.87
N GLN A 57 -14.45 -6.37 62.01
CA GLN A 57 -13.23 -6.81 61.34
C GLN A 57 -13.35 -6.75 59.81
N ARG A 58 -14.47 -7.20 59.25
CA ARG A 58 -14.72 -7.12 57.79
C ARG A 58 -14.77 -5.68 57.30
N MET A 59 -15.47 -4.83 58.04
CA MET A 59 -15.56 -3.39 57.74
C MET A 59 -14.17 -2.75 57.72
N GLU A 60 -13.33 -3.06 58.72
CA GLU A 60 -11.97 -2.54 58.84
C GLU A 60 -11.08 -2.99 57.67
N GLN A 61 -11.11 -4.26 57.30
CA GLN A 61 -10.35 -4.80 56.17
C GLN A 61 -10.78 -4.19 54.83
N GLU A 62 -12.09 -4.08 54.60
CA GLU A 62 -12.66 -3.47 53.39
C GLU A 62 -12.28 -1.98 53.29
N ALA A 63 -12.31 -1.25 54.41
CA ALA A 63 -11.89 0.15 54.48
C ALA A 63 -10.38 0.32 54.21
N GLN A 64 -9.54 -0.51 54.83
CA GLN A 64 -8.09 -0.51 54.58
C GLN A 64 -7.77 -0.82 53.11
N HIS A 65 -8.49 -1.77 52.51
CA HIS A 65 -8.32 -2.13 51.11
C HIS A 65 -8.70 -0.97 50.16
N VAL A 66 -9.82 -0.30 50.41
CA VAL A 66 -10.23 0.90 49.63
C VAL A 66 -9.21 2.01 49.78
N LEU A 67 -8.72 2.28 51.00
CA LEU A 67 -7.68 3.27 51.26
C LEU A 67 -6.36 2.94 50.54
N PHE A 68 -5.99 1.66 50.51
CA PHE A 68 -4.81 1.21 49.77
C PHE A 68 -4.97 1.46 48.27
N LEU A 69 -6.10 1.08 47.67
CA LEU A 69 -6.39 1.33 46.26
C LEU A 69 -6.43 2.82 45.94
N SER A 70 -6.97 3.66 46.83
CA SER A 70 -7.02 5.10 46.61
C SER A 70 -5.64 5.76 46.69
N ARG A 71 -4.79 5.34 47.63
CA ARG A 71 -3.42 5.87 47.80
C ARG A 71 -2.51 5.50 46.63
N ASN A 72 -2.70 4.31 46.05
CA ASN A 72 -1.88 3.83 44.94
C ASN A 72 -2.33 4.34 43.57
N ARG A 73 -3.44 5.10 43.50
CA ARG A 73 -3.83 5.75 42.26
C ARG A 73 -2.90 6.90 41.96
N ALA A 74 -2.38 6.92 40.74
CA ALA A 74 -1.79 8.13 40.20
C ALA A 74 -2.86 9.23 40.20
N ALA A 75 -2.48 10.46 40.56
CA ALA A 75 -3.40 11.60 40.52
C ALA A 75 -4.10 11.62 39.14
N PRO A 76 -5.45 11.65 39.08
CA PRO A 76 -6.15 11.78 37.82
C PRO A 76 -5.55 12.96 37.08
N ARG A 77 -5.03 12.74 35.88
CA ARG A 77 -4.61 13.80 34.96
C ARG A 77 -5.78 14.03 34.00
N PRO A 78 -6.82 14.80 34.39
CA PRO A 78 -7.96 15.06 33.50
C PRO A 78 -7.55 15.82 32.23
N GLU A 79 -6.39 16.50 32.25
CA GLU A 79 -5.91 17.33 31.14
C GLU A 79 -4.95 16.61 30.18
N ALA A 80 -4.58 15.37 30.44
CA ALA A 80 -3.84 14.57 29.47
C ALA A 80 -4.82 14.07 28.40
N GLN A 81 -5.33 14.98 27.57
CA GLN A 81 -5.82 14.63 26.23
C GLN A 81 -4.79 13.67 25.66
N ALA A 82 -5.19 12.42 25.44
CA ALA A 82 -4.30 11.37 24.99
C ALA A 82 -3.59 11.86 23.73
N ALA A 83 -2.36 12.36 23.90
CA ALA A 83 -1.58 12.86 22.79
C ALA A 83 -1.54 11.70 21.79
N PRO A 84 -1.95 11.94 20.53
CA PRO A 84 -2.09 10.86 19.57
C PRO A 84 -0.73 10.17 19.49
N LYS A 85 -0.67 8.93 19.99
CA LYS A 85 0.57 8.16 20.07
C LYS A 85 1.24 8.23 18.71
N GLU A 86 2.34 8.96 18.62
CA GLU A 86 2.98 9.21 17.35
C GLU A 86 3.49 7.87 16.83
N LYS A 87 2.87 7.39 15.75
CA LYS A 87 3.33 6.17 15.10
C LYS A 87 4.73 6.42 14.57
N SER A 88 5.61 5.43 14.71
CA SER A 88 6.94 5.49 14.09
C SER A 88 6.85 5.80 12.59
N GLU A 89 7.86 6.47 12.06
CA GLU A 89 7.91 6.90 10.65
C GLU A 89 7.66 5.74 9.69
N ARG A 90 8.26 4.57 9.98
CA ARG A 90 8.05 3.32 9.22
C ARG A 90 6.57 2.91 9.16
N LYS A 91 5.83 3.06 10.26
CA LYS A 91 4.40 2.72 10.33
C LYS A 91 3.54 3.75 9.60
N LYS A 92 3.92 5.04 9.64
CA LYS A 92 3.29 6.11 8.83
C LYS A 92 3.49 5.83 7.33
N ALA A 93 4.71 5.54 6.90
CA ALA A 93 5.04 5.22 5.51
C ALA A 93 4.30 3.96 4.99
N PHE A 94 4.23 2.90 5.81
CA PHE A 94 3.47 1.69 5.44
C PHE A 94 1.98 1.99 5.26
N GLN A 95 1.38 2.80 6.13
CA GLN A 95 -0.03 3.20 6.02
C GLN A 95 -0.28 4.03 4.76
N ARG A 96 0.59 5.01 4.47
CA ARG A 96 0.53 5.81 3.23
C ARG A 96 0.59 4.93 2.00
N ARG A 97 1.62 4.07 1.88
CA ARG A 97 1.77 3.14 0.75
C ARG A 97 0.55 2.23 0.55
N ARG A 98 -0.09 1.80 1.63
CA ARG A 98 -1.30 0.98 1.56
C ARG A 98 -2.48 1.78 1.00
N LEU A 99 -2.65 3.03 1.43
CA LEU A 99 -3.70 3.92 0.93
C LEU A 99 -3.46 4.28 -0.53
N ASP A 100 -2.22 4.56 -0.92
CA ASP A 100 -1.85 4.90 -2.29
C ASP A 100 -2.19 3.77 -3.26
N ARG A 101 -1.89 2.51 -2.89
CA ARG A 101 -2.32 1.33 -3.68
C ARG A 101 -3.83 1.24 -3.86
N VAL A 102 -4.60 1.63 -2.85
CA VAL A 102 -6.07 1.59 -2.96
C VAL A 102 -6.57 2.71 -3.87
N ARG A 103 -5.95 3.89 -3.84
CA ARG A 103 -6.26 5.00 -4.74
C ARG A 103 -5.93 4.65 -6.19
N GLN A 104 -4.72 4.14 -6.44
CA GLN A 104 -4.29 3.66 -7.76
C GLN A 104 -5.26 2.62 -8.32
N ARG A 105 -5.63 1.60 -7.53
CA ARG A 105 -6.62 0.60 -7.95
C ARG A 105 -8.01 1.17 -8.24
N ARG A 106 -8.39 2.28 -7.61
CA ARG A 106 -9.68 2.95 -7.90
C ARG A 106 -9.59 3.74 -9.19
N GLU A 107 -8.47 4.43 -9.40
CA GLU A 107 -8.18 5.18 -10.64
C GLU A 107 -8.09 4.23 -11.83
N GLU A 108 -7.32 3.14 -11.73
CA GLU A 108 -7.23 2.09 -12.76
C GLU A 108 -8.62 1.55 -13.12
N LYS A 109 -9.44 1.20 -12.12
CA LYS A 109 -10.81 0.74 -12.37
C LYS A 109 -11.74 1.79 -12.96
N ALA A 110 -11.51 3.07 -12.64
CA ALA A 110 -12.27 4.15 -13.25
C ALA A 110 -11.90 4.31 -14.72
N VAL A 111 -10.61 4.24 -15.04
CA VAL A 111 -10.11 4.24 -16.43
C VAL A 111 -10.63 3.02 -17.19
N GLU A 112 -10.54 1.81 -16.63
CA GLU A 112 -11.09 0.59 -17.26
C GLU A 112 -12.59 0.71 -17.58
N LYS A 113 -13.38 1.32 -16.69
CA LYS A 113 -14.81 1.56 -16.94
C LYS A 113 -15.04 2.56 -18.07
N LEU A 114 -14.28 3.65 -18.10
CA LEU A 114 -14.34 4.63 -19.18
C LEU A 114 -13.91 4.02 -20.52
N GLU A 115 -12.86 3.19 -20.54
CA GLU A 115 -12.44 2.45 -21.73
C GLU A 115 -13.53 1.48 -22.19
N GLN A 116 -14.18 0.76 -21.27
CA GLN A 116 -15.32 -0.10 -21.60
C GLN A 116 -16.49 0.69 -22.19
N GLU A 117 -16.74 1.89 -21.71
CA GLU A 117 -17.80 2.77 -22.26
C GLU A 117 -17.43 3.29 -23.66
N LEU A 118 -16.17 3.66 -23.88
CA LEU A 118 -15.67 4.13 -25.18
C LEU A 118 -15.59 3.02 -26.23
N LEU A 119 -15.23 1.80 -25.82
CA LEU A 119 -15.11 0.61 -26.69
C LEU A 119 -16.43 -0.15 -26.84
N ARG A 120 -17.53 0.32 -26.21
CA ARG A 120 -18.86 -0.22 -26.42
C ARG A 120 -19.40 0.28 -27.75
N ASP A 121 -19.13 -0.48 -28.81
CA ASP A 121 -19.77 -0.31 -30.10
C ASP A 121 -21.25 -0.70 -29.97
N THR A 122 -22.14 0.29 -29.93
CA THR A 122 -23.59 0.07 -29.98
C THR A 122 -24.02 -0.26 -31.41
N VAL A 123 -23.52 -1.36 -31.96
CA VAL A 123 -24.08 -1.93 -33.18
C VAL A 123 -25.35 -2.66 -32.78
N LYS A 124 -26.51 -2.22 -33.30
CA LYS A 124 -27.73 -3.00 -33.18
C LYS A 124 -27.48 -4.33 -33.88
N PHE A 125 -27.35 -5.40 -33.12
CA PHE A 125 -27.27 -6.74 -33.68
C PHE A 125 -28.61 -7.00 -34.39
N GLY A 126 -28.63 -6.96 -35.74
CA GLY A 126 -29.90 -6.95 -36.46
C GLY A 126 -29.90 -6.55 -37.93
N GLU A 127 -28.80 -6.09 -38.50
CA GLU A 127 -28.63 -6.00 -39.97
C GLU A 127 -27.33 -6.68 -40.39
N VAL A 128 -27.18 -7.93 -39.97
CA VAL A 128 -26.35 -8.86 -40.72
C VAL A 128 -27.19 -9.22 -41.95
N ALA A 129 -26.79 -8.77 -43.14
CA ALA A 129 -27.38 -9.27 -44.37
C ALA A 129 -27.25 -10.80 -44.37
N LEU A 130 -28.35 -11.51 -44.11
CA LEU A 130 -28.42 -12.98 -44.07
C LEU A 130 -28.07 -13.60 -45.42
N GLN A 131 -28.21 -12.81 -46.49
CA GLN A 131 -27.86 -13.19 -47.84
C GLN A 131 -26.57 -12.44 -48.25
N PRO A 132 -25.47 -13.15 -48.56
CA PRO A 132 -24.32 -12.50 -49.15
C PRO A 132 -24.76 -11.78 -50.44
N PRO A 133 -24.26 -10.55 -50.71
CA PRO A 133 -24.61 -9.84 -51.93
C PRO A 133 -24.18 -10.67 -53.15
N GLU A 134 -25.15 -11.01 -53.99
CA GLU A 134 -24.89 -11.72 -55.24
C GLU A 134 -24.24 -10.74 -56.23
N LEU A 135 -22.95 -10.96 -56.51
CA LEU A 135 -22.19 -10.21 -57.50
C LEU A 135 -22.69 -10.60 -58.90
N THR A 136 -23.75 -9.95 -59.38
CA THR A 136 -24.29 -10.13 -60.74
C THR A 136 -23.46 -9.42 -61.83
N ALA A 137 -22.50 -8.57 -61.42
CA ALA A 137 -21.61 -7.87 -62.35
C ALA A 137 -20.46 -8.78 -62.82
N LYS A 138 -20.43 -9.09 -64.12
CA LYS A 138 -19.32 -9.84 -64.72
C LYS A 138 -18.03 -9.00 -64.66
N PRO A 139 -16.91 -9.51 -64.10
CA PRO A 139 -15.66 -8.76 -64.08
C PRO A 139 -15.16 -8.58 -65.51
N ARG A 140 -14.86 -7.32 -65.87
CA ARG A 140 -14.26 -6.95 -67.14
C ARG A 140 -12.80 -7.41 -67.14
N THR A 141 -12.58 -8.63 -67.64
CA THR A 141 -11.29 -9.22 -68.10
C THR A 141 -10.01 -8.64 -67.49
N ARG A 142 -9.41 -9.36 -66.52
CA ARG A 142 -8.01 -9.12 -66.11
C ARG A 142 -7.09 -10.01 -66.92
N VAL A 143 -6.20 -9.39 -67.71
CA VAL A 143 -5.01 -10.04 -68.24
C VAL A 143 -4.12 -10.40 -67.04
N SER A 144 -3.91 -11.69 -66.80
CA SER A 144 -3.06 -12.19 -65.75
C SER A 144 -1.58 -12.02 -66.14
N MET A 145 -1.01 -10.86 -65.85
CA MET A 145 0.45 -10.74 -65.77
C MET A 145 0.85 -10.92 -64.31
N GLY A 146 1.72 -11.90 -64.08
CA GLY A 146 2.11 -12.40 -62.76
C GLY A 146 2.50 -11.28 -61.78
N GLN A 147 2.10 -11.46 -60.52
CA GLN A 147 2.32 -10.49 -59.45
C GLN A 147 3.82 -10.17 -59.27
N PRO A 148 4.27 -8.92 -59.48
CA PRO A 148 5.58 -8.49 -59.00
C PRO A 148 5.49 -8.27 -57.48
N GLY A 149 6.34 -8.93 -56.69
CA GLY A 149 6.38 -8.73 -55.23
C GLY A 149 6.65 -9.97 -54.38
N ARG A 150 6.76 -11.17 -54.96
CA ARG A 150 7.05 -12.42 -54.22
C ARG A 150 8.53 -12.64 -53.87
N LYS A 151 9.32 -11.58 -53.69
CA LYS A 151 10.71 -11.69 -53.22
C LYS A 151 10.78 -11.13 -51.82
N SER A 152 11.13 -11.97 -50.84
CA SER A 152 11.38 -11.55 -49.47
C SER A 152 12.52 -10.53 -49.47
N LEU A 153 12.26 -9.33 -48.96
CA LEU A 153 13.27 -8.27 -48.87
C LEU A 153 14.38 -8.73 -47.92
N ILE A 154 15.64 -8.69 -48.38
CA ILE A 154 16.83 -9.13 -47.62
C ILE A 154 16.90 -8.40 -46.26
N LEU A 155 16.55 -7.12 -46.24
CA LEU A 155 16.47 -6.32 -45.02
C LEU A 155 15.45 -6.87 -44.02
N GLY A 156 14.33 -7.42 -44.49
CA GLY A 156 13.36 -8.12 -43.65
C GLY A 156 13.94 -9.37 -43.00
N ALA A 157 14.86 -10.08 -43.65
CA ALA A 157 15.52 -11.24 -43.06
C ALA A 157 16.55 -10.86 -41.95
N LEU A 158 17.16 -9.68 -42.04
CA LEU A 158 18.16 -9.20 -41.07
C LEU A 158 17.55 -8.46 -39.88
N LEU A 159 16.46 -7.73 -40.12
CA LEU A 159 15.82 -6.86 -39.12
C LEU A 159 14.57 -7.48 -38.48
N SER A 160 14.14 -8.66 -38.94
CA SER A 160 13.00 -9.34 -38.33
C SER A 160 13.34 -9.72 -36.87
N PRO A 161 12.56 -9.26 -35.88
CA PRO A 161 12.85 -9.42 -34.45
C PRO A 161 12.79 -10.88 -33.95
N GLY A 162 12.53 -11.84 -34.84
CA GLY A 162 12.44 -13.26 -34.52
C GLY A 162 13.73 -14.08 -34.64
N ARG A 163 14.83 -13.53 -35.19
CA ARG A 163 16.05 -14.32 -35.51
C ARG A 163 17.31 -13.97 -34.69
N ALA A 164 17.26 -12.97 -33.81
CA ALA A 164 18.34 -12.79 -32.85
C ALA A 164 18.27 -13.93 -31.81
N PRO A 165 19.38 -14.64 -31.51
CA PRO A 165 19.39 -15.58 -30.39
C PRO A 165 18.99 -14.80 -29.15
N GLN A 166 17.86 -15.18 -28.55
CA GLN A 166 17.45 -14.59 -27.28
C GLN A 166 18.60 -14.80 -26.30
N PRO A 167 19.12 -13.73 -25.65
CA PRO A 167 20.12 -13.92 -24.62
C PRO A 167 19.54 -14.87 -23.57
N PRO A 168 20.32 -15.83 -23.05
CA PRO A 168 19.83 -16.76 -22.06
C PRO A 168 19.20 -15.98 -20.90
N ALA A 169 18.06 -16.47 -20.41
CA ALA A 169 17.32 -15.83 -19.33
C ALA A 169 18.28 -15.54 -18.17
N SER A 170 18.58 -14.26 -17.94
CA SER A 170 19.53 -13.83 -16.92
C SER A 170 18.93 -14.13 -15.54
N SER A 171 19.74 -14.68 -14.63
CA SER A 171 19.28 -14.97 -13.27
C SER A 171 18.77 -13.70 -12.59
N MET A 172 17.77 -13.82 -11.72
CA MET A 172 17.21 -12.68 -10.95
C MET A 172 18.30 -11.92 -10.18
N ALA A 173 19.34 -12.61 -9.71
CA ALA A 173 20.49 -11.98 -9.06
C ALA A 173 21.28 -11.09 -10.05
N ARG A 174 21.53 -11.57 -11.27
CA ARG A 174 22.21 -10.80 -12.32
C ARG A 174 21.40 -9.58 -12.76
N GLN A 175 20.07 -9.70 -12.84
CA GLN A 175 19.20 -8.56 -13.14
C GLN A 175 19.27 -7.48 -12.06
N ARG A 176 19.33 -7.87 -10.77
CA ARG A 176 19.50 -6.91 -9.66
C ARG A 176 20.81 -6.14 -9.77
N ILE A 177 21.91 -6.84 -10.03
CA ILE A 177 23.24 -6.23 -10.22
C ILE A 177 23.20 -5.23 -11.38
N LEU A 178 22.66 -5.62 -12.54
CA LEU A 178 22.59 -4.74 -13.70
C LEU A 178 21.72 -3.50 -13.45
N VAL A 179 20.64 -3.62 -12.69
CA VAL A 179 19.79 -2.47 -12.31
C VAL A 179 20.53 -1.53 -11.37
N GLU A 180 21.27 -2.05 -10.40
CA GLU A 180 22.10 -1.28 -9.47
C GLU A 180 23.24 -0.56 -10.20
N GLU A 181 23.93 -1.26 -11.11
CA GLU A 181 24.97 -0.68 -11.97
C GLU A 181 24.41 0.45 -12.84
N ARG A 182 23.23 0.23 -13.45
CA ARG A 182 22.55 1.26 -14.23
C ARG A 182 22.22 2.49 -13.37
N ALA A 183 21.71 2.29 -12.15
CA ALA A 183 21.40 3.39 -11.25
C ALA A 183 22.66 4.18 -10.87
N ARG A 184 23.77 3.48 -10.58
CA ARG A 184 25.07 4.09 -10.27
C ARG A 184 25.62 4.90 -11.45
N ALA A 185 25.56 4.36 -12.66
CA ALA A 185 26.00 5.05 -13.88
C ALA A 185 25.17 6.32 -14.15
N VAL A 186 23.85 6.25 -13.98
CA VAL A 186 22.97 7.42 -14.15
C VAL A 186 23.25 8.50 -13.11
N GLN A 187 23.48 8.14 -11.85
CA GLN A 187 23.85 9.11 -10.82
C GLN A 187 25.19 9.78 -11.12
N ALA A 188 26.21 8.99 -11.49
CA ALA A 188 27.52 9.52 -11.88
C ALA A 188 27.41 10.48 -13.07
N TYR A 189 26.63 10.12 -14.09
CA TYR A 189 26.38 10.97 -15.24
C TYR A 189 25.69 12.29 -14.85
N ARG A 190 24.69 12.25 -13.96
CA ARG A 190 24.01 13.46 -13.46
C ARG A 190 25.00 14.40 -12.77
N VAL A 191 25.84 13.88 -11.89
CA VAL A 191 26.88 14.67 -11.18
C VAL A 191 27.89 15.26 -12.17
N MET A 192 28.34 14.46 -13.14
CA MET A 192 29.25 14.95 -14.18
C MET A 192 28.62 16.06 -15.03
N LYS A 193 27.33 15.93 -15.36
CA LYS A 193 26.58 16.91 -16.15
C LYS A 193 26.36 18.21 -15.37
N THR A 194 26.09 18.15 -14.07
CA THR A 194 25.96 19.36 -13.23
C THR A 194 27.30 20.09 -13.11
N LEU A 195 28.39 19.37 -12.81
CA LEU A 195 29.73 19.95 -12.75
C LEU A 195 30.17 20.57 -14.07
N GLN A 196 29.84 19.93 -15.20
CA GLN A 196 30.16 20.47 -16.52
C GLN A 196 29.39 21.78 -16.81
N ARG A 197 28.14 21.88 -16.35
CA ARG A 197 27.33 23.09 -16.45
C ARG A 197 27.92 24.22 -15.62
N GLU A 198 28.23 23.98 -14.36
CA GLU A 198 28.86 24.95 -13.46
C GLU A 198 30.21 25.44 -14.01
N ARG A 199 31.03 24.54 -14.55
CA ARG A 199 32.30 24.92 -15.21
C ARG A 199 32.09 25.82 -16.44
N ARG A 200 31.02 25.60 -17.21
CA ARG A 200 30.68 26.47 -18.36
C ARG A 200 30.21 27.84 -17.89
N GLU A 201 29.34 27.88 -16.88
CA GLU A 201 28.83 29.12 -16.28
C GLU A 201 29.96 29.95 -15.63
N ALA A 202 30.88 29.31 -14.90
CA ALA A 202 32.05 29.96 -14.34
C ALA A 202 33.02 30.46 -15.42
N ARG A 203 33.17 29.75 -16.54
CA ARG A 203 33.97 30.21 -17.68
C ARG A 203 33.33 31.40 -18.39
N SER A 204 32.00 31.44 -18.54
CA SER A 204 31.31 32.60 -19.10
C SER A 204 31.36 33.81 -18.19
N ALA A 205 31.28 33.62 -16.86
CA ALA A 205 31.36 34.71 -15.89
C ALA A 205 32.76 35.34 -15.78
N ARG A 206 33.81 34.60 -16.14
CA ARG A 206 35.21 35.08 -16.15
C ARG A 206 35.63 35.78 -17.45
N ARG A 207 34.75 35.93 -18.45
CA ARG A 207 35.04 36.76 -19.63
C ARG A 207 34.95 38.24 -19.22
N PRO A 208 36.05 39.01 -19.26
CA PRO A 208 35.97 40.45 -19.01
C PRO A 208 35.20 41.13 -20.15
N PRO A 209 34.53 42.28 -19.90
CA PRO A 209 33.85 43.02 -20.94
C PRO A 209 34.86 43.50 -22.00
N GLU A 210 34.62 43.14 -23.26
CA GLU A 210 35.37 43.67 -24.40
C GLU A 210 35.22 45.19 -24.43
N LYS A 211 36.34 45.91 -24.33
CA LYS A 211 36.39 47.37 -24.52
C LYS A 211 35.97 47.67 -25.95
N GLN A 212 34.87 48.39 -26.13
CA GLN A 212 34.46 48.88 -27.44
C GLN A 212 35.53 49.87 -27.96
N PRO A 213 36.01 49.71 -29.21
CA PRO A 213 36.94 50.68 -29.79
C PRO A 213 36.19 51.97 -30.07
N GLY A 214 36.76 53.07 -29.58
CA GLY A 214 36.20 54.41 -29.71
C GLY A 214 36.05 54.84 -31.16
N THR A 215 34.92 55.48 -31.43
CA THR A 215 34.66 56.32 -32.61
C THR A 215 35.64 57.50 -32.59
N SER A 216 36.63 57.47 -33.46
CA SER A 216 37.43 58.64 -33.81
C SER A 216 36.74 59.44 -34.91
N LEU A 217 36.72 60.75 -34.69
CA LEU A 217 36.25 61.84 -35.55
C LEU A 217 36.81 61.80 -36.97
#